data_AF-A0A7S0XXG7-F1
#
_entry.id   AF-A0A7S0XXG7-F1
#
_cell.length_a   1.000
_cell.length_b   1.000
_cell.length_c   1.000
_cell.angle_alpha   90.00
_cell.angle_beta   90.00
_cell.angle_gamma   90.00
#
_symmetry.space_group_name_H-M   'P 1'
#
loop_
_entity.id
_entity.type
_entity.pdbx_description
1 polymer ?
#
loop_
_entity_poly.entity_id
_entity_poly.type
_entity_poly.pdbx_seq_one_letter_code
_entity_poly.pdbx_strand_id
1 'polypeptide(L)'
;AEVHRHTKDLVSAMQTTAGCSFANPPPHLLLCANGVVDLRNGQLLGPAKPDQLFTSVCPTKYDPGADTGPALAFFQRFFPVEVFPDAEDIVRFLQLWFGYSITGEVMLQLAVVFK
;
A
#
# COMPACT_ATOMS: atom_id res chain seq x y z
N ALA A 1 -12.29 18.39 4.32
CA ALA A 1 -11.15 18.78 5.18
C ALA A 1 -11.51 18.79 6.67
N GLU A 2 -12.68 19.32 7.04
CA GLU A 2 -13.11 19.49 8.44
C GLU A 2 -13.51 18.18 9.12
N VAL A 3 -14.24 17.30 8.42
CA VAL A 3 -14.64 15.96 8.90
C VAL A 3 -13.43 15.11 9.30
N HIS A 4 -12.36 15.14 8.48
CA HIS A 4 -11.14 14.35 8.72
C HIS A 4 -10.35 14.81 9.95
N ARG A 5 -10.44 16.10 10.30
CA ARG A 5 -9.82 16.67 11.51
C ARG A 5 -10.56 16.17 12.76
N HIS A 6 -11.89 16.25 12.73
CA HIS A 6 -12.75 15.81 13.81
C HIS A 6 -12.62 14.31 14.11
N THR A 7 -12.46 13.46 13.07
CA THR A 7 -12.20 12.03 13.28
C THR A 7 -10.86 11.78 13.96
N LYS A 8 -9.83 12.56 13.61
CA LYS A 8 -8.48 12.42 14.18
C LYS A 8 -8.46 12.81 15.66
N ASP A 9 -9.17 13.87 16.02
CA ASP A 9 -9.28 14.35 17.39
C ASP A 9 -10.08 13.37 18.27
N LEU A 10 -11.16 12.79 17.74
CA LEU A 10 -11.93 11.74 18.42
C LEU A 10 -11.11 10.47 18.62
N VAL A 11 -10.41 10.02 17.58
CA VAL A 11 -9.51 8.86 17.69
C VAL A 11 -8.44 9.14 18.75
N SER A 12 -7.81 10.32 18.74
CA SER A 12 -6.81 10.76 19.72
C SER A 12 -7.35 10.72 21.16
N ALA A 13 -8.57 11.20 21.40
CA ALA A 13 -9.19 11.19 22.71
C ALA A 13 -9.54 9.76 23.19
N MET A 14 -9.92 8.87 22.27
CA MET A 14 -10.13 7.45 22.58
C MET A 14 -8.82 6.72 22.94
N GLN A 15 -7.68 7.09 22.34
CA GLN A 15 -6.37 6.48 22.66
C GLN A 15 -5.92 6.76 24.10
N THR A 16 -6.34 7.87 24.70
CA THR A 16 -5.96 8.23 26.08
C THR A 16 -6.79 7.49 27.12
N THR A 17 -8.00 7.04 26.76
CA THR A 17 -8.98 6.48 27.72
C THR A 17 -8.96 4.95 27.75
N ALA A 18 -8.77 4.31 26.60
CA ALA A 18 -8.42 2.90 26.54
C ALA A 18 -6.89 2.83 26.67
N GLY A 19 -6.33 1.95 27.51
CA GLY A 19 -4.88 1.68 27.56
C GLY A 19 -4.32 1.03 26.29
N CYS A 20 -4.88 1.37 25.12
CA CYS A 20 -4.59 0.86 23.80
C CYS A 20 -3.92 1.98 23.00
N SER A 21 -2.65 1.78 22.64
CA SER A 21 -1.97 2.67 21.71
C SER A 21 -2.57 2.47 20.32
N PHE A 22 -3.37 3.43 19.84
CA PHE A 22 -3.87 3.49 18.46
C PHE A 22 -2.80 4.01 17.49
N ALA A 23 -1.55 3.60 17.67
CA ALA A 23 -0.53 3.82 16.66
C ALA A 23 -0.94 3.07 15.39
N ASN A 24 -0.71 3.68 14.24
CA ASN A 24 -0.88 2.95 12.98
C ASN A 24 0.03 1.71 13.03
N PRO A 25 -0.46 0.54 12.54
CA PRO A 25 0.41 -0.60 12.39
C PRO A 25 1.64 -0.22 11.55
N PRO A 26 2.79 -0.88 11.79
CA PRO A 26 4.00 -0.60 11.04
C PRO A 26 3.75 -0.58 9.52
N PRO A 27 4.33 0.37 8.77
CA PRO A 27 3.97 0.62 7.36
C PRO A 27 4.32 -0.53 6.40
N HIS A 28 5.15 -1.48 6.85
CA HIS A 28 5.48 -2.68 6.11
C HIS A 28 4.46 -3.81 6.31
N LEU A 29 3.47 -3.65 7.19
CA LEU A 29 2.40 -4.64 7.38
C LEU A 29 1.17 -4.21 6.60
N LEU A 30 0.78 -5.03 5.62
CA LEU A 30 -0.43 -4.82 4.83
C LEU A 30 -1.47 -5.86 5.21
N LEU A 31 -2.66 -5.41 5.62
CA LEU A 31 -3.80 -6.30 5.79
C LEU A 31 -4.45 -6.58 4.42
N CYS A 32 -4.35 -7.82 3.95
CA CYS A 32 -5.05 -8.35 2.78
C CYS A 32 -6.26 -9.20 3.18
N ALA A 33 -7.13 -9.52 2.23
CA ALA A 33 -8.35 -10.31 2.47
C ALA A 33 -8.10 -11.71 3.07
N ASN A 34 -6.90 -12.26 2.90
CA ASN A 34 -6.48 -13.57 3.43
C ASN A 34 -5.47 -13.48 4.60
N GLY A 35 -5.14 -12.29 5.09
CA GLY A 35 -4.24 -12.12 6.23
C GLY A 35 -3.29 -10.93 6.10
N VAL A 36 -2.40 -10.81 7.07
CA VAL A 36 -1.38 -9.75 7.15
C VAL A 36 -0.14 -10.19 6.37
N VAL A 37 0.33 -9.32 5.48
CA VAL A 37 1.52 -9.50 4.67
C VAL A 37 2.64 -8.60 5.18
N ASP A 38 3.84 -9.14 5.37
CA ASP A 38 5.05 -8.32 5.56
C ASP A 38 5.64 -7.98 4.19
N LEU A 39 5.54 -6.71 3.81
CA LEU A 39 5.96 -6.19 2.51
C LEU A 39 7.48 -6.27 2.30
N ARG A 40 8.28 -6.45 3.36
CA ARG A 40 9.76 -6.52 3.24
C ARG A 40 10.22 -7.85 2.67
N ASN A 41 9.49 -8.93 2.96
CA ASN A 41 9.85 -10.29 2.58
C ASN A 41 8.75 -11.03 1.81
N GLY A 42 7.56 -10.43 1.65
CA GLY A 42 6.41 -11.04 0.97
C GLY A 42 5.76 -12.17 1.76
N GLN A 43 5.99 -12.27 3.07
CA GLN A 43 5.46 -13.36 3.87
C GLN A 43 4.03 -13.07 4.36
N LEU A 44 3.13 -14.04 4.16
CA LEU A 44 1.80 -14.04 4.77
C LEU A 44 1.89 -14.57 6.21
N LEU A 45 1.65 -13.68 7.18
CA LEU A 45 1.78 -13.95 8.62
C LEU A 45 0.53 -14.60 9.23
N GLY A 46 -0.58 -14.66 8.49
CA GLY A 46 -1.87 -15.18 8.94
C GLY A 46 -2.91 -14.09 9.25
N PRO A 47 -4.00 -14.39 9.97
CA PRO A 47 -5.07 -13.43 10.23
C PRO A 47 -4.60 -12.27 11.11
N ALA A 48 -5.21 -11.09 10.91
CA ALA A 48 -4.94 -9.94 11.76
C ALA A 48 -5.34 -10.21 13.21
N LYS A 49 -4.49 -9.76 14.13
CA LYS A 49 -4.76 -9.78 15.57
C LYS A 49 -5.44 -8.46 15.99
N PRO A 50 -6.35 -8.47 16.98
CA PRO A 50 -7.06 -7.26 17.40
C PRO A 50 -6.15 -6.11 17.87
N ASP A 51 -4.98 -6.42 18.40
CA ASP A 51 -3.96 -5.46 18.89
C ASP A 51 -3.20 -4.74 17.76
N GLN A 52 -3.30 -5.21 16.51
CA GLN A 52 -2.63 -4.58 15.37
C GLN A 52 -3.38 -3.34 14.83
N LEU A 53 -4.66 -3.17 15.22
CA LEU A 53 -5.46 -1.96 14.95
C LEU A 53 -5.44 -1.47 13.49
N PHE A 54 -5.53 -2.40 12.53
CA PHE A 54 -5.66 -2.04 11.11
C PHE A 54 -6.94 -1.24 10.86
N THR A 55 -6.81 -0.08 10.22
CA THR A 55 -7.93 0.81 9.86
C THR A 55 -8.39 0.64 8.41
N SER A 56 -7.63 -0.10 7.60
CA SER A 56 -7.92 -0.36 6.20
C SER A 56 -7.52 -1.79 5.83
N VAL A 57 -8.21 -2.36 4.85
CA VAL A 57 -7.95 -3.70 4.29
C VAL A 57 -7.82 -3.60 2.78
N CYS A 58 -6.77 -4.19 2.24
CA CYS A 58 -6.66 -4.46 0.81
C CYS A 58 -7.63 -5.61 0.47
N PRO A 59 -8.66 -5.38 -0.38
CA PRO A 59 -9.70 -6.38 -0.65
C PRO A 59 -9.17 -7.56 -1.47
N THR A 60 -7.99 -7.44 -2.06
CA THR A 60 -7.34 -8.47 -2.86
C THR A 60 -6.68 -9.51 -1.96
N LYS A 61 -6.88 -10.80 -2.27
CA LYS A 61 -6.13 -11.89 -1.62
C LYS A 61 -4.68 -11.83 -2.09
N TYR A 62 -3.75 -11.88 -1.15
CA TYR A 62 -2.33 -11.92 -1.45
C TYR A 62 -1.91 -13.34 -1.84
N ASP A 63 -1.25 -13.47 -2.99
CA ASP A 63 -0.64 -14.70 -3.46
C ASP A 63 0.83 -14.42 -3.84
N PRO A 64 1.81 -14.95 -3.09
CA PRO A 64 3.23 -14.75 -3.40
C PRO A 64 3.66 -15.47 -4.69
N GLY A 65 2.87 -16.44 -5.17
CA GLY A 65 3.08 -17.14 -6.43
C GLY A 65 2.28 -16.59 -7.60
N ALA A 66 1.64 -15.43 -7.44
CA ALA A 66 0.82 -14.83 -8.50
C ALA A 66 1.63 -14.57 -9.77
N ASP A 67 1.05 -14.93 -10.92
CA ASP A 67 1.64 -14.63 -12.22
C ASP A 67 1.66 -13.11 -12.47
N THR A 68 2.86 -12.55 -12.63
CA THR A 68 3.08 -11.14 -12.94
C THR A 68 3.01 -10.84 -14.45
N GLY A 69 2.93 -11.86 -15.31
CA GLY A 69 2.87 -11.75 -16.76
C GLY A 69 1.80 -10.78 -17.27
N PRO A 70 0.53 -10.84 -16.79
CA PRO A 70 -0.52 -9.91 -17.19
C PRO A 70 -0.18 -8.45 -16.85
N ALA A 71 0.46 -8.18 -15.71
CA ALA A 71 0.88 -6.84 -15.32
C ALA A 71 2.01 -6.33 -16.22
N LEU A 72 2.98 -7.18 -16.56
CA LEU A 72 4.05 -6.83 -17.51
C LEU A 72 3.50 -6.56 -18.91
N ALA A 73 2.56 -7.38 -19.39
CA ALA A 73 1.90 -7.18 -20.68
C ALA A 73 1.09 -5.87 -20.72
N PHE A 74 0.46 -5.49 -19.61
CA PHE A 74 -0.19 -4.18 -19.49
C PHE A 74 0.81 -3.03 -19.68
N PHE A 75 1.96 -3.08 -19.02
CA PHE A 75 2.98 -2.05 -19.16
C PHE A 75 3.57 -1.98 -20.57
N GLN A 76 3.86 -3.12 -21.20
CA GLN A 76 4.36 -3.16 -22.58
C GLN A 76 3.35 -2.56 -23.57
N ARG A 77 2.06 -2.79 -23.35
CA ARG A 77 1.01 -2.22 -24.19
C ARG A 77 0.79 -0.72 -23.94
N PHE A 78 1.00 -0.26 -22.72
CA PHE A 78 0.82 1.14 -22.35
C PHE A 78 2.03 2.01 -22.72
N PHE A 79 3.24 1.45 -22.63
CA PHE A 79 4.51 2.08 -22.99
C PHE A 79 5.20 1.31 -24.13
N PRO A 80 4.68 1.37 -25.36
CA PRO A 80 5.33 0.74 -26.51
C PRO A 80 6.69 1.41 -26.75
N VAL A 81 7.73 0.58 -26.96
CA VAL A 81 9.14 1.02 -27.06
C VAL A 81 9.36 1.96 -28.25
N GLU A 82 8.54 1.84 -29.30
CA GLU A 82 8.59 2.70 -30.48
C GLU A 82 8.23 4.16 -30.17
N VAL A 83 7.41 4.39 -29.13
CA VAL A 83 6.98 5.74 -28.69
C VAL A 83 7.73 6.17 -27.43
N PHE A 84 8.10 5.22 -26.58
CA PHE A 84 8.79 5.44 -25.32
C PHE A 84 10.13 4.67 -25.33
N PRO A 85 11.21 5.29 -25.83
CA PRO A 85 12.54 4.68 -25.79
C PRO A 85 12.99 4.29 -24.37
N ASP A 86 12.51 5.04 -23.37
CA ASP A 86 12.82 4.84 -21.95
C ASP A 86 11.72 4.02 -21.21
N ALA A 87 10.94 3.22 -21.94
CA ALA A 87 9.82 2.46 -21.37
C ALA A 87 10.21 1.61 -20.15
N GLU A 88 11.39 0.97 -20.19
CA GLU A 88 11.88 0.15 -19.09
C GLU A 88 12.11 0.98 -17.81
N ASP A 89 12.68 2.17 -17.94
CA ASP A 89 12.92 3.08 -16.82
C ASP A 89 11.62 3.62 -16.23
N ILE A 90 10.65 3.94 -17.09
CA ILE A 90 9.30 4.36 -16.68
C ILE A 90 8.62 3.24 -15.89
N VAL A 91 8.65 2.01 -16.40
CA VAL A 91 8.04 0.85 -15.73
C VAL A 91 8.71 0.56 -14.39
N ARG A 92 10.04 0.62 -14.33
CA ARG A 92 10.80 0.47 -13.08
C ARG A 92 10.43 1.53 -12.06
N PHE A 93 10.29 2.78 -12.49
CA PHE A 93 9.84 3.88 -11.64
C PHE A 93 8.41 3.66 -11.13
N LEU A 94 7.48 3.25 -12.00
CA LEU A 94 6.10 2.97 -11.61
C LEU A 94 6.02 1.81 -10.62
N GLN A 95 6.82 0.76 -10.78
CA GLN A 95 6.90 -0.33 -9.80
C GLN A 95 7.32 0.18 -8.42
N LEU A 96 8.34 1.05 -8.35
CA LEU A 96 8.76 1.68 -7.11
C LEU A 96 7.64 2.55 -6.51
N TRP A 97 6.98 3.35 -7.34
CA TRP A 97 5.91 4.25 -6.89
C TRP A 97 4.68 3.49 -6.38
N PHE A 98 4.25 2.44 -7.08
CA PHE A 98 3.16 1.56 -6.62
C PHE A 98 3.55 0.84 -5.32
N GLY A 99 4.77 0.29 -5.23
CA GLY A 99 5.26 -0.36 -4.02
C GLY A 99 5.26 0.58 -2.81
N TYR A 100 5.74 1.81 -3.00
CA TYR A 100 5.68 2.84 -1.96
C TYR A 100 4.24 3.16 -1.55
N SER A 101 3.34 3.34 -2.53
CA SER A 101 1.94 3.72 -2.30
C SER A 101 1.17 2.70 -1.46
N ILE A 102 1.54 1.42 -1.54
CA ILE A 102 0.94 0.34 -0.75
C ILE A 102 1.27 0.46 0.75
N THR A 103 2.40 1.08 1.12
CA THR A 103 2.78 1.26 2.53
C THR A 103 1.91 2.28 3.27
N GLY A 104 1.16 3.12 2.54
CA GLY A 104 0.33 4.18 3.12
C GLY A 104 1.14 5.34 3.73
N GLU A 105 2.46 5.33 3.60
CA GLU A 105 3.33 6.42 4.05
C GLU A 105 3.17 7.66 3.16
N VAL A 106 3.23 8.84 3.77
CA VAL A 106 3.06 10.13 3.07
C VAL A 106 4.36 10.95 2.98
N MET A 107 5.50 10.33 3.26
CA MET A 107 6.81 10.97 3.25
C MET A 107 7.34 11.22 1.83
N LEU A 108 6.88 10.49 0.82
CA LEU A 108 7.28 10.68 -0.57
C LEU A 108 6.61 11.94 -1.15
N GLN A 109 7.43 12.94 -1.48
CA GLN A 109 7.01 14.19 -2.12
C GLN A 109 7.14 14.09 -3.64
N LEU A 110 6.43 13.12 -4.23
CA LEU A 110 6.45 12.89 -5.68
C LEU A 110 5.02 12.76 -6.22
N ALA A 111 4.75 13.42 -7.34
CA ALA A 111 3.48 13.31 -8.05
C ALA A 111 3.72 12.77 -9.47
N VAL A 112 2.99 11.72 -9.84
CA VAL A 112 3.00 11.19 -11.21
C VAL A 112 1.94 11.93 -12.02
N VAL A 113 2.35 12.52 -13.14
CA VAL A 113 1.46 13.26 -14.05
C VAL A 113 1.44 12.54 -15.39
N PHE A 114 0.28 12.01 -15.75
CA PHE A 114 0.01 11.50 -17.09
C PHE A 114 -0.57 12.66 -17.91
N LYS A 115 0.02 12.93 -19.07
CA LYS A 115 -0.47 13.94 -20.03
C LYS A 115 -1.03 13.26 -21.28
#